data_AF-A0A6V2TAM0-F1
#
_entry.id   AF-A0A6V2TAM0-F1
#
_cell.length_a   1.000
_cell.length_b   1.000
_cell.length_c   1.000
_cell.angle_alpha   90.00
_cell.angle_beta   90.00
_cell.angle_gamma   90.00
#
_symmetry.space_group_name_H-M   'P 1'
#
loop_
_entity.id
_entity.type
_entity.pdbx_description
1 polymer ?
#
loop_
_entity_poly.entity_id
_entity_poly.type
_entity_poly.pdbx_seq_one_letter_code
_entity_poly.pdbx_strand_id
1 'polypeptide(L)'
;MLITLRAVGGEAIARKPVHELTGALYYLMARRREERGAFPTFEEAAHAGCAVPTDAEVADLGEWAPLALRVAYETTLVDMQRHARLHGYELLFAELQGATHARGAHRPAFSFLACRARRRAVLVVRGTQDLSDIVTDSRAHATRFCGGWAHAGMARTARWLQRELGPCLLHLSEICGCEIVLAGHSLGAGVAALLAALLLPRLP
;
A
#
# COMPACT_ATOMS: atom_id res chain seq x y z
N MET A 1 0.81 6.18 10.25
CA MET A 1 1.57 7.36 10.73
C MET A 1 0.82 8.15 11.81
N LEU A 2 -0.39 8.67 11.57
CA LEU A 2 -1.16 9.39 12.61
C LEU A 2 -1.62 8.50 13.80
N ILE A 3 -1.99 7.24 13.54
CA ILE A 3 -2.23 6.26 14.62
C ILE A 3 -0.95 5.96 15.38
N THR A 4 0.19 5.82 14.69
CA THR A 4 1.49 5.64 15.34
C THR A 4 1.82 6.84 16.22
N LEU A 5 1.58 8.06 15.75
CA LEU A 5 1.71 9.28 16.56
C LEU A 5 0.78 9.28 17.78
N ARG A 6 -0.47 8.81 17.65
CA ARG A 6 -1.40 8.69 18.79
C ARG A 6 -1.03 7.56 19.76
N ALA A 7 -0.53 6.45 19.25
CA ALA A 7 -0.14 5.28 20.05
C ALA A 7 1.21 5.50 20.76
N VAL A 8 2.14 6.23 20.14
CA VAL A 8 3.48 6.50 20.66
C VAL A 8 3.55 7.83 21.41
N GLY A 9 2.67 8.79 21.09
CA GLY A 9 2.69 10.15 21.63
C GLY A 9 2.03 10.38 22.98
N GLY A 10 1.63 9.31 23.68
CA GLY A 10 0.97 9.38 24.99
C GLY A 10 -0.38 10.11 24.99
N GLU A 11 -0.93 10.38 26.18
CA GLU A 11 -2.24 11.03 26.34
C GLU A 11 -2.31 12.43 25.69
N ALA A 12 -1.18 13.14 25.66
CA ALA A 12 -1.09 14.50 25.13
C ALA A 12 -1.39 14.58 23.62
N ILE A 13 -0.99 13.56 22.85
CA ILE A 13 -1.25 13.49 21.40
C ILE A 13 -2.57 12.77 21.09
N ALA A 14 -2.99 11.84 21.95
CA ALA A 14 -4.23 11.08 21.76
C ALA A 14 -5.50 11.96 21.73
N ARG A 15 -5.54 13.02 22.54
CA ARG A 15 -6.70 13.93 22.68
C ARG A 15 -6.75 15.07 21.65
N LYS A 16 -5.69 15.24 20.85
CA LYS A 16 -5.58 16.34 19.89
C LYS A 16 -6.55 16.15 18.71
N PRO A 17 -7.23 17.21 18.25
CA PRO A 17 -8.16 17.11 17.13
C PRO A 17 -7.39 16.79 15.84
N VAL A 18 -8.06 16.12 14.90
CA VAL A 18 -7.41 15.61 13.69
C VAL A 18 -6.73 16.72 12.87
N HIS A 19 -7.34 17.91 12.77
CA HIS A 19 -6.76 19.03 12.03
C HIS A 19 -5.44 19.54 12.64
N GLU A 20 -5.29 19.53 13.97
CA GLU A 20 -4.02 19.87 14.63
C GLU A 20 -2.95 18.83 14.31
N LEU A 21 -3.31 17.55 14.30
CA LEU A 21 -2.37 16.48 13.96
C LEU A 21 -1.98 16.51 12.48
N THR A 22 -2.92 16.82 11.58
CA THR A 22 -2.64 17.05 10.16
C THR A 22 -1.70 18.23 9.97
N GLY A 23 -1.94 19.35 10.68
CA GLY A 23 -1.04 20.50 10.67
C GLY A 23 0.36 20.16 11.19
N ALA A 24 0.46 19.46 12.32
CA ALA A 24 1.74 19.02 12.87
C ALA A 24 2.50 18.10 11.91
N LEU A 25 1.79 17.18 11.25
CA LEU A 25 2.38 16.31 10.23
C LEU A 25 2.87 17.11 9.02
N TYR A 26 2.09 18.09 8.56
CA TYR A 26 2.50 18.98 7.48
C TYR A 26 3.80 19.71 7.83
N TYR A 27 3.89 20.30 9.02
CA TYR A 27 5.11 20.97 9.49
C TYR A 27 6.29 20.02 9.64
N LEU A 28 6.06 18.80 10.15
CA LEU A 28 7.10 17.76 10.23
C LEU A 28 7.63 17.42 8.83
N MET A 29 6.74 17.23 7.85
CA MET A 29 7.14 16.95 6.46
C MET A 29 7.88 18.12 5.82
N ALA A 30 7.43 19.36 6.07
CA ALA A 30 8.08 20.57 5.57
C ALA A 30 9.50 20.71 6.13
N ARG A 31 9.66 20.55 7.45
CA ARG A 31 10.97 20.56 8.10
C ARG A 31 11.90 19.45 7.57
N ARG A 32 11.38 18.24 7.36
CA ARG A 32 12.16 17.15 6.73
C ARG A 32 12.60 17.48 5.29
N ARG A 33 11.78 18.22 4.53
CA ARG A 33 12.17 18.71 3.19
C ARG A 33 13.25 19.78 3.28
N GLU A 34 13.12 20.71 4.20
CA GLU A 34 14.13 21.74 4.49
C GLU A 34 15.45 21.10 4.89
N GLU A 35 15.45 20.16 5.85
CA GLU A 35 16.64 19.42 6.30
C GLU A 35 17.34 18.72 5.12
N ARG A 36 16.60 18.01 4.26
CA ARG A 36 17.16 17.36 3.06
C ARG A 36 17.68 18.34 2.02
N GLY A 37 17.07 19.52 1.90
CA GLY A 37 17.52 20.57 0.98
C GLY A 37 18.78 21.28 1.49
N ALA A 38 18.86 21.54 2.79
CA ALA A 38 20.00 22.17 3.44
C ALA A 38 21.22 21.22 3.54
N PHE A 39 20.97 19.92 3.71
CA PHE A 39 22.00 18.90 3.86
C PHE A 39 21.73 17.72 2.91
N PRO A 40 22.05 17.85 1.61
CA PRO A 40 21.73 16.82 0.62
C PRO A 40 22.45 15.49 0.86
N THR A 41 23.62 15.50 1.51
CA THR A 41 24.39 14.30 1.88
C THR A 41 24.00 13.71 3.23
N PHE A 42 23.00 14.28 3.93
CA PHE A 42 22.63 13.84 5.27
C PHE A 42 22.20 12.36 5.30
N GLU A 43 21.37 11.93 4.36
CA GLU A 43 20.90 10.53 4.30
C GLU A 43 22.08 9.57 4.06
N GLU A 44 23.01 9.94 3.17
CA GLU A 44 24.24 9.17 2.92
C GLU A 44 25.10 9.06 4.19
N ALA A 45 25.32 10.18 4.89
CA ALA A 45 26.10 10.19 6.12
C ALA A 45 25.41 9.42 7.26
N ALA A 46 24.09 9.56 7.42
CA ALA A 46 23.30 8.87 8.44
C ALA A 46 23.25 7.36 8.23
N HIS A 47 23.38 6.91 6.97
CA HIS A 47 23.33 5.51 6.57
C HIS A 47 24.69 4.96 6.10
N ALA A 48 25.80 5.64 6.39
CA ALA A 48 27.15 5.22 5.96
C ALA A 48 27.56 3.82 6.46
N GLY A 49 26.98 3.37 7.58
CA GLY A 49 27.20 2.02 8.13
C GLY A 49 26.13 0.99 7.74
N CYS A 50 25.11 1.37 6.96
CA CYS A 50 24.08 0.45 6.49
C CYS A 50 24.61 -0.39 5.32
N ALA A 51 24.09 -1.62 5.21
CA ALA A 51 24.37 -2.43 4.03
C ALA A 51 23.85 -1.72 2.77
N VAL A 52 24.70 -1.63 1.75
CA VAL A 52 24.31 -1.10 0.45
C VAL A 52 23.39 -2.12 -0.23
N PRO A 53 22.23 -1.71 -0.77
CA PRO A 53 21.38 -2.59 -1.54
C PRO A 53 22.15 -3.18 -2.72
N THR A 54 21.95 -4.46 -2.97
CA THR A 54 22.48 -5.14 -4.14
C THR A 54 21.77 -4.67 -5.41
N ASP A 55 22.44 -4.78 -6.57
CA ASP A 55 21.82 -4.46 -7.87
C ASP A 55 20.53 -5.26 -8.11
N ALA A 56 20.46 -6.49 -7.59
CA ALA A 56 19.28 -7.34 -7.65
C ALA A 56 18.11 -6.75 -6.84
N GLU A 57 18.36 -6.30 -5.61
CA GLU A 57 17.32 -5.65 -4.79
C GLU A 57 16.82 -4.34 -5.42
N VAL A 58 17.73 -3.55 -6.01
CA VAL A 58 17.35 -2.32 -6.73
C VAL A 58 16.53 -2.66 -7.97
N ALA A 59 16.90 -3.70 -8.71
CA ALA A 59 16.16 -4.16 -9.88
C ALA A 59 14.74 -4.65 -9.50
N ASP A 60 14.62 -5.43 -8.42
CA ASP A 60 13.34 -5.90 -7.90
C ASP A 60 12.43 -4.73 -7.49
N LEU A 61 12.97 -3.75 -6.75
CA LEU A 61 12.24 -2.53 -6.42
C LEU A 61 11.82 -1.76 -7.68
N GLY A 62 12.68 -1.71 -8.69
CA GLY A 62 12.40 -1.11 -10.00
C GLY A 62 11.28 -1.81 -10.78
N GLU A 63 11.07 -3.12 -10.59
CA GLU A 63 9.96 -3.86 -11.18
C GLU A 63 8.61 -3.48 -10.54
N TRP A 64 8.57 -3.38 -9.21
CA TRP A 64 7.33 -3.19 -8.47
C TRP A 64 6.93 -1.72 -8.29
N ALA A 65 7.90 -0.81 -8.20
CA ALA A 65 7.65 0.60 -7.93
C ALA A 65 6.73 1.26 -8.96
N PRO A 66 6.88 1.07 -10.28
CA PRO A 66 5.97 1.65 -11.26
C PRO A 66 4.53 1.14 -11.11
N LEU A 67 4.36 -0.14 -10.77
CA LEU A 67 3.03 -0.71 -10.54
C LEU A 67 2.39 -0.05 -9.31
N ALA A 68 3.11 0.01 -8.19
CA ALA A 68 2.62 0.54 -6.93
C ALA A 68 2.43 2.07 -6.92
N LEU A 69 3.28 2.83 -7.62
CA LEU A 69 3.31 4.30 -7.60
C LEU A 69 2.56 4.95 -8.76
N ARG A 70 2.48 4.29 -9.93
CA ARG A 70 1.81 4.82 -11.12
C ARG A 70 0.53 4.06 -11.42
N VAL A 71 0.64 2.78 -11.77
CA VAL A 71 -0.50 1.96 -12.24
C VAL A 71 -1.65 1.97 -11.23
N ALA A 72 -1.34 1.81 -9.94
CA ALA A 72 -2.33 1.82 -8.87
C ALA A 72 -3.16 3.11 -8.80
N TYR A 73 -2.62 4.24 -9.24
CA TYR A 73 -3.23 5.57 -9.10
C TYR A 73 -3.89 6.08 -10.39
N GLU A 74 -3.84 5.31 -11.48
CA GLU A 74 -4.54 5.65 -12.71
C GLU A 74 -6.06 5.68 -12.49
N THR A 75 -6.72 6.65 -13.11
CA THR A 75 -8.16 6.89 -12.94
C THR A 75 -9.01 6.24 -14.03
N THR A 76 -8.38 5.75 -15.10
CA THR A 76 -9.05 5.05 -16.19
C THR A 76 -8.43 3.66 -16.38
N LEU A 77 -9.27 2.70 -16.79
CA LEU A 77 -8.79 1.34 -17.11
C LEU A 77 -7.84 1.34 -18.31
N VAL A 78 -8.03 2.27 -19.25
CA VAL A 78 -7.19 2.40 -20.45
C VAL A 78 -5.78 2.83 -20.07
N ASP A 79 -5.64 3.84 -19.22
CA ASP A 79 -4.34 4.31 -18.76
C ASP A 79 -3.66 3.28 -17.86
N MET A 80 -4.43 2.63 -16.99
CA MET A 80 -3.93 1.54 -16.15
C MET A 80 -3.38 0.39 -17.01
N GLN A 81 -4.14 -0.07 -18.01
CA GLN A 81 -3.71 -1.11 -18.95
C GLN A 81 -2.49 -0.66 -19.75
N ARG A 82 -2.47 0.58 -20.24
CA ARG A 82 -1.35 1.15 -21.00
C ARG A 82 -0.07 1.13 -20.17
N HIS A 83 -0.11 1.63 -18.93
CA HIS A 83 1.06 1.63 -18.06
C HIS A 83 1.46 0.23 -17.62
N ALA A 84 0.52 -0.67 -17.29
CA ALA A 84 0.84 -2.06 -16.97
C ALA A 84 1.57 -2.76 -18.14
N ARG A 85 1.11 -2.54 -19.38
CA ARG A 85 1.73 -3.10 -20.59
C ARG A 85 3.16 -2.63 -20.81
N LEU A 86 3.50 -1.38 -20.46
CA LEU A 86 4.87 -0.87 -20.52
C LEU A 86 5.84 -1.64 -19.59
N HIS A 87 5.30 -2.27 -18.53
CA HIS A 87 6.07 -3.11 -17.61
C HIS A 87 5.92 -4.62 -17.89
N GLY A 88 5.29 -4.99 -19.01
CA GLY A 88 5.09 -6.38 -19.42
C GLY A 88 3.98 -7.11 -18.66
N TYR A 89 3.03 -6.37 -18.10
CA TYR A 89 1.87 -6.89 -17.39
C TYR A 89 0.57 -6.57 -18.15
N GLU A 90 -0.40 -7.47 -18.05
CA GLU A 90 -1.75 -7.27 -18.58
C GLU A 90 -2.74 -7.08 -17.43
N LEU A 91 -3.61 -6.08 -17.54
CA LEU A 91 -4.72 -5.86 -16.63
C LEU A 91 -5.79 -6.93 -16.86
N LEU A 92 -6.09 -7.70 -15.83
CA LEU A 92 -7.18 -8.67 -15.84
C LEU A 92 -8.49 -8.02 -15.38
N PHE A 93 -8.44 -7.33 -14.24
CA PHE A 93 -9.55 -6.53 -13.72
C PHE A 93 -9.03 -5.48 -12.74
N ALA A 94 -9.81 -4.42 -12.54
CA ALA A 94 -9.55 -3.41 -11.52
C ALA A 94 -10.86 -2.89 -10.95
N GLU A 95 -10.81 -2.51 -9.68
CA GLU A 95 -11.84 -1.72 -9.02
C GLU A 95 -11.31 -0.30 -8.94
N LEU A 96 -11.94 0.63 -9.67
CA LEU A 96 -11.66 2.06 -9.57
C LEU A 96 -12.57 2.66 -8.49
N GLN A 97 -12.00 3.46 -7.59
CA GLN A 97 -12.78 4.10 -6.53
C GLN A 97 -13.82 5.05 -7.14
N GLY A 98 -15.10 4.79 -6.89
CA GLY A 98 -16.22 5.59 -7.41
C GLY A 98 -17.15 4.88 -8.39
N ALA A 99 -16.84 3.65 -8.84
CA ALA A 99 -17.70 2.93 -9.77
C ALA A 99 -19.07 2.52 -9.18
N THR A 100 -19.21 2.47 -7.85
CA THR A 100 -20.51 2.28 -7.18
C THR A 100 -20.68 3.29 -6.03
N HIS A 101 -21.55 4.28 -6.24
CA HIS A 101 -21.99 5.23 -5.20
C HIS A 101 -22.90 4.60 -4.12
N ALA A 102 -22.69 3.34 -3.77
CA ALA A 102 -23.35 2.74 -2.61
C ALA A 102 -22.67 3.29 -1.35
N ARG A 103 -23.18 4.43 -0.88
CA ARG A 103 -22.80 5.07 0.39
C ARG A 103 -22.76 4.02 1.50
N GLY A 104 -21.57 3.58 1.91
CA GLY A 104 -21.38 2.73 3.10
C GLY A 104 -20.39 1.56 2.96
N ALA A 105 -20.06 1.12 1.74
CA ALA A 105 -19.06 0.06 1.55
C ALA A 105 -17.71 0.67 1.14
N HIS A 106 -16.75 0.78 2.06
CA HIS A 106 -15.35 1.09 1.74
C HIS A 106 -14.76 -0.07 0.91
N ARG A 107 -15.00 -0.08 -0.40
CA ARG A 107 -14.31 -0.95 -1.35
C ARG A 107 -12.96 -0.32 -1.69
N PRO A 108 -11.82 -1.02 -1.49
CA PRO A 108 -10.54 -0.49 -1.90
C PRO A 108 -10.45 -0.39 -3.42
N ALA A 109 -9.75 0.62 -3.92
CA ALA A 109 -9.27 0.57 -5.29
C ALA A 109 -8.06 -0.36 -5.38
N PHE A 110 -8.09 -1.25 -6.35
CA PHE A 110 -7.00 -2.17 -6.63
C PHE A 110 -7.00 -2.55 -8.10
N SER A 111 -5.87 -3.07 -8.57
CA SER A 111 -5.73 -3.65 -9.90
C SER A 111 -5.12 -5.04 -9.80
N PHE A 112 -5.62 -5.95 -10.64
CA PHE A 112 -5.10 -7.31 -10.73
C PHE A 112 -4.48 -7.51 -12.11
N LEU A 113 -3.18 -7.77 -12.10
CA LEU A 113 -2.34 -7.84 -13.28
C LEU A 113 -1.78 -9.25 -13.42
N ALA A 114 -1.48 -9.67 -14.65
CA ALA A 114 -0.78 -10.92 -14.89
C ALA A 114 0.32 -10.78 -15.95
N CYS A 115 1.38 -11.56 -15.79
CA CYS A 115 2.42 -11.72 -16.78
C CYS A 115 2.57 -13.22 -17.08
N ARG A 116 2.10 -13.64 -18.26
CA ARG A 116 2.17 -15.05 -18.68
C ARG A 116 3.61 -15.54 -18.85
N ALA A 117 4.48 -14.71 -19.42
CA ALA A 117 5.87 -15.05 -19.67
C ALA A 117 6.65 -15.33 -18.38
N ARG A 118 6.37 -14.57 -17.31
CA ARG A 118 7.00 -14.75 -15.99
C ARG A 118 6.17 -15.64 -15.05
N ARG A 119 5.00 -16.11 -15.48
CA ARG A 119 4.01 -16.84 -14.66
C ARG A 119 3.72 -16.10 -13.34
N ARG A 120 3.47 -14.81 -13.42
CA ARG A 120 3.20 -13.94 -12.26
C ARG A 120 1.78 -13.40 -12.26
N ALA A 121 1.18 -13.32 -11.09
CA ALA A 121 -0.05 -12.57 -10.84
C ALA A 121 0.22 -11.52 -9.76
N VAL A 122 -0.12 -10.27 -10.05
CA VAL A 122 0.20 -9.11 -9.20
C VAL A 122 -1.09 -8.43 -8.78
N LEU A 123 -1.35 -8.39 -7.48
CA LEU A 123 -2.41 -7.55 -6.91
C LEU A 123 -1.80 -6.25 -6.41
N VAL A 124 -2.18 -5.14 -7.02
CA VAL A 124 -1.71 -3.81 -6.63
C VAL A 124 -2.82 -3.06 -5.93
N VAL A 125 -2.62 -2.75 -4.64
CA VAL A 125 -3.59 -2.02 -3.81
C VAL A 125 -3.25 -0.53 -3.81
N ARG A 126 -4.23 0.30 -4.18
CA ARG A 126 -4.06 1.75 -4.19
C ARG A 126 -4.04 2.30 -2.77
N GLY A 127 -3.20 3.31 -2.55
CA GLY A 127 -3.23 4.10 -1.33
C GLY A 127 -4.30 5.19 -1.37
N THR A 128 -4.23 6.06 -0.37
CA THR A 128 -5.04 7.27 -0.25
C THR A 128 -4.78 8.25 -1.41
N GLN A 129 -5.83 8.79 -2.05
CA GLN A 129 -5.67 9.82 -3.09
C GLN A 129 -5.61 11.25 -2.54
N ASP A 130 -6.34 11.56 -1.45
CA ASP A 130 -6.46 12.93 -0.93
C ASP A 130 -6.13 13.08 0.57
N LEU A 131 -5.79 14.31 1.00
CA LEU A 131 -5.59 14.65 2.41
C LEU A 131 -6.85 14.41 3.27
N SER A 132 -8.04 14.51 2.69
CA SER A 132 -9.34 14.21 3.33
C SER A 132 -9.51 12.73 3.66
N ASP A 133 -9.00 11.85 2.79
CA ASP A 133 -8.94 10.41 3.02
C ASP A 133 -7.95 10.10 4.17
N ILE A 134 -6.83 10.83 4.27
CA ILE A 134 -5.90 10.71 5.41
C ILE A 134 -6.60 11.08 6.73
N VAL A 135 -7.41 12.14 6.72
CA VAL A 135 -8.20 12.56 7.89
C VAL A 135 -9.23 11.48 8.26
N THR A 136 -9.89 10.87 7.29
CA THR A 136 -10.84 9.77 7.52
C THR A 136 -10.15 8.52 8.06
N ASP A 137 -8.99 8.17 7.51
CA ASP A 137 -8.15 7.08 7.99
C ASP A 137 -7.56 7.36 9.38
N SER A 138 -7.24 8.61 9.71
CA SER A 138 -6.67 8.99 11.01
C SER A 138 -7.65 8.87 12.18
N ARG A 139 -8.96 8.77 11.91
CA ARG A 139 -9.98 8.45 12.91
C ARG A 139 -10.04 6.95 13.22
N ALA A 140 -9.32 6.11 12.49
CA ALA A 140 -9.27 4.68 12.77
C ALA A 140 -8.47 4.40 14.04
N HIS A 141 -8.90 3.40 14.79
CA HIS A 141 -8.22 2.88 15.96
C HIS A 141 -7.34 1.67 15.58
N ALA A 142 -6.42 1.28 16.46
CA ALA A 142 -5.73 0.00 16.33
C ALA A 142 -6.69 -1.15 16.67
N THR A 143 -6.66 -2.23 15.90
CA THR A 143 -7.49 -3.43 16.10
C THR A 143 -6.62 -4.68 16.14
N ARG A 144 -7.10 -5.75 16.78
CA ARG A 144 -6.38 -7.03 16.80
C ARG A 144 -6.35 -7.67 15.41
N PHE A 145 -5.17 -8.13 15.01
CA PHE A 145 -4.93 -8.74 13.70
C PHE A 145 -3.77 -9.73 13.75
N CYS A 146 -4.00 -10.98 13.34
CA CYS A 146 -3.01 -12.07 13.31
C CYS A 146 -2.12 -12.14 14.57
N GLY A 147 -2.74 -12.12 15.76
CA GLY A 147 -2.04 -12.13 17.06
C GLY A 147 -1.51 -10.77 17.53
N GLY A 148 -1.21 -9.85 16.61
CA GLY A 148 -0.75 -8.48 16.89
C GLY A 148 -1.83 -7.40 16.74
N TRP A 149 -1.40 -6.20 16.36
CA TRP A 149 -2.24 -5.01 16.17
C TRP A 149 -2.04 -4.42 14.77
N ALA A 150 -3.13 -3.94 14.17
CA ALA A 150 -3.12 -3.28 12.87
C ALA A 150 -4.07 -2.08 12.83
N HIS A 151 -3.88 -1.20 11.85
CA HIS A 151 -4.81 -0.09 11.58
C HIS A 151 -6.19 -0.66 11.18
N ALA A 152 -7.27 -0.28 11.87
CA ALA A 152 -8.60 -0.89 11.65
C ALA A 152 -9.08 -0.79 10.19
N GLY A 153 -8.85 0.35 9.53
CA GLY A 153 -9.11 0.53 8.10
C GLY A 153 -8.36 -0.48 7.22
N MET A 154 -7.02 -0.52 7.31
CA MET A 154 -6.20 -1.48 6.56
C MET A 154 -6.59 -2.94 6.83
N ALA A 155 -6.82 -3.30 8.10
CA ALA A 155 -7.23 -4.65 8.50
C ALA A 155 -8.57 -5.06 7.90
N ARG A 156 -9.56 -4.15 7.90
CA ARG A 156 -10.86 -4.37 7.28
C ARG A 156 -10.71 -4.57 5.77
N THR A 157 -9.92 -3.73 5.12
CA THR A 157 -9.65 -3.82 3.68
C THR A 157 -8.94 -5.13 3.31
N ALA A 158 -7.92 -5.52 4.06
CA ALA A 158 -7.19 -6.77 3.83
C ALA A 158 -8.10 -7.99 3.97
N ARG A 159 -8.99 -8.04 4.99
CA ARG A 159 -9.99 -9.11 5.14
C ARG A 159 -11.02 -9.10 4.02
N TRP A 160 -11.40 -7.94 3.51
CA TRP A 160 -12.29 -7.85 2.36
C TRP A 160 -11.62 -8.44 1.11
N LEU A 161 -10.40 -8.00 0.78
CA LEU A 161 -9.62 -8.54 -0.35
C LEU A 161 -9.38 -10.05 -0.21
N GLN A 162 -9.10 -10.55 0.99
CA GLN A 162 -8.95 -11.98 1.25
C GLN A 162 -10.23 -12.76 0.91
N ARG A 163 -11.42 -12.24 1.26
CA ARG A 163 -12.68 -12.92 0.97
C ARG A 163 -13.01 -12.90 -0.53
N GLU A 164 -12.80 -11.77 -1.19
CA GLU A 164 -13.17 -11.60 -2.60
C GLU A 164 -12.15 -12.23 -3.56
N LEU A 165 -10.85 -12.04 -3.29
CA LEU A 165 -9.77 -12.42 -4.21
C LEU A 165 -8.94 -13.60 -3.71
N GLY A 166 -9.00 -13.94 -2.41
CA GLY A 166 -8.20 -15.01 -1.81
C GLY A 166 -8.32 -16.35 -2.54
N PRO A 167 -9.53 -16.86 -2.85
CA PRO A 167 -9.68 -18.11 -3.60
C PRO A 167 -9.01 -18.08 -4.98
N CYS A 168 -9.09 -16.94 -5.68
CA CYS A 168 -8.45 -16.76 -6.98
C CYS A 168 -6.92 -16.73 -6.86
N LEU A 169 -6.38 -16.00 -5.88
CA LEU A 169 -4.94 -15.92 -5.62
C LEU A 169 -4.35 -17.29 -5.25
N LEU A 170 -5.03 -18.05 -4.40
CA LEU A 170 -4.62 -19.40 -4.02
C LEU A 170 -4.69 -20.35 -5.21
N HIS A 171 -5.77 -20.32 -6.01
CA HIS A 171 -5.88 -21.14 -7.21
C HIS A 171 -4.75 -20.85 -8.22
N LEU A 172 -4.42 -19.58 -8.45
CA LEU A 172 -3.33 -19.20 -9.33
C LEU A 172 -1.98 -19.70 -8.80
N SER A 173 -1.77 -19.64 -7.49
CA SER A 173 -0.54 -20.15 -6.87
C SER A 173 -0.43 -21.67 -6.94
N GLU A 174 -1.43 -22.40 -6.44
CA GLU A 174 -1.39 -23.85 -6.26
C GLU A 174 -1.60 -24.62 -7.57
N ILE A 175 -2.60 -24.22 -8.37
CA ILE A 175 -3.00 -24.96 -9.57
C ILE A 175 -2.25 -24.45 -10.79
N CYS A 176 -2.21 -23.13 -10.97
CA CYS A 176 -1.55 -22.55 -12.13
C CYS A 176 -0.05 -22.41 -11.94
N GLY A 177 0.50 -22.61 -10.73
CA GLY A 177 1.92 -22.47 -10.41
C GLY A 177 2.42 -21.05 -10.69
N CYS A 178 1.59 -20.05 -10.42
CA CYS A 178 1.92 -18.64 -10.58
C CYS A 178 2.52 -18.07 -9.29
N GLU A 179 3.57 -17.26 -9.43
CA GLU A 179 4.07 -16.44 -8.34
C GLU A 179 3.06 -15.32 -8.05
N ILE A 180 2.64 -15.20 -6.78
CA ILE A 180 1.70 -14.17 -6.33
C ILE A 180 2.48 -13.01 -5.70
N VAL A 181 2.31 -11.82 -6.27
CA VAL A 181 2.94 -10.60 -5.78
C VAL A 181 1.87 -9.64 -5.27
N LEU A 182 2.03 -9.16 -4.04
CA LEU A 182 1.17 -8.15 -3.44
C LEU A 182 1.94 -6.85 -3.33
N ALA A 183 1.48 -5.82 -4.05
CA ALA A 183 2.14 -4.53 -4.12
C ALA A 183 1.19 -3.40 -3.69
N GLY A 184 1.77 -2.27 -3.28
CA GLY A 184 1.01 -1.07 -2.97
C GLY A 184 1.92 0.04 -2.47
N HIS A 185 1.39 1.26 -2.44
CA HIS A 185 2.10 2.44 -1.93
C HIS A 185 1.30 3.09 -0.78
N SER A 186 2.01 3.69 0.18
CA SER A 186 1.42 4.39 1.33
C SER A 186 0.44 3.47 2.08
N LEU A 187 -0.84 3.84 2.22
CA LEU A 187 -1.87 3.00 2.84
C LEU A 187 -2.00 1.63 2.16
N GLY A 188 -1.89 1.60 0.83
CA GLY A 188 -2.02 0.38 0.02
C GLY A 188 -0.91 -0.64 0.32
N ALA A 189 0.31 -0.17 0.61
CA ALA A 189 1.40 -1.04 1.04
C ALA A 189 1.09 -1.75 2.36
N GLY A 190 0.51 -1.01 3.32
CA GLY A 190 0.05 -1.58 4.58
C GLY A 190 -1.04 -2.63 4.40
N VAL A 191 -2.00 -2.38 3.51
CA VAL A 191 -3.03 -3.37 3.16
C VAL A 191 -2.43 -4.61 2.51
N ALA A 192 -1.52 -4.44 1.54
CA ALA A 192 -0.83 -5.54 0.87
C ALA A 192 -0.06 -6.43 1.86
N ALA A 193 0.68 -5.83 2.80
CA ALA A 193 1.40 -6.56 3.85
C ALA A 193 0.45 -7.35 4.79
N LEU A 194 -0.67 -6.74 5.19
CA LEU A 194 -1.67 -7.44 6.02
C LEU A 194 -2.38 -8.56 5.25
N LEU A 195 -2.65 -8.37 3.96
CA LEU A 195 -3.19 -9.42 3.10
C LEU A 195 -2.20 -10.57 2.94
N ALA A 196 -0.90 -10.28 2.77
CA ALA A 196 0.15 -11.29 2.74
C ALA A 196 0.11 -12.14 4.02
N ALA A 197 0.04 -11.51 5.20
CA ALA A 197 -0.05 -12.22 6.48
C ALA A 197 -1.31 -13.10 6.62
N LEU A 198 -2.41 -12.76 5.93
CA LEU A 198 -3.63 -13.56 5.89
C LEU A 198 -3.53 -14.75 4.92
N LEU A 199 -2.78 -14.60 3.84
CA LEU A 199 -2.63 -15.63 2.80
C LEU A 199 -1.46 -16.59 3.08
N LEU A 200 -0.40 -16.13 3.75
CA LEU A 200 0.81 -16.92 4.00
C LEU A 200 0.54 -18.29 4.65
N PRO A 201 -0.38 -18.45 5.63
CA PRO A 201 -0.68 -19.76 6.20
C PRO A 201 -1.42 -20.72 5.24
N ARG A 202 -1.80 -20.25 4.05
CA ARG A 202 -2.59 -20.97 3.05
C ARG A 202 -1.85 -21.15 1.73
N LEU A 203 -0.73 -20.45 1.54
CA LEU A 203 0.12 -20.63 0.37
C LEU A 203 1.06 -21.83 0.61
N PRO A 204 1.38 -22.60 -0.44
CA PRO A 204 2.27 -23.76 -0.34
C PRO A 204 3.69 -23.40 0.07
#